data_AF-A0A4P8HBN1-F1
#
_entry.id   AF-A0A4P8HBN1-F1
#
_cell.length_a   1.000
_cell.length_b   1.000
_cell.length_c   1.000
_cell.angle_alpha   90.00
_cell.angle_beta   90.00
_cell.angle_gamma   90.00
#
_symmetry.space_group_name_H-M   'P 1'
#
loop_
_entity.id
_entity.type
_entity.pdbx_description
1 polymer ?
#
loop_
_entity_poly.entity_id
_entity_poly.type
_entity_poly.pdbx_seq_one_letter_code
_entity_poly.pdbx_strand_id
1 'polypeptide(L)'
;MTPDTAADLHTEVRRLRIRIAGLSGPELDAGRRAAIRAALAALSALSAAGRPVPVLADRVLGDQLVVLLQDCLPEYGAAPAVTARALQIAVELRRDLA
;
A
#
# COMPACT_ATOMS: atom_id res chain seq x y z
N MET A 1 2.20 6.72 20.04
CA MET A 1 1.80 6.83 18.63
C MET A 1 1.21 8.21 18.48
N THR A 2 1.79 9.10 17.66
CA THR A 2 1.19 10.41 17.44
C THR A 2 -0.03 10.23 16.52
N PRO A 3 -1.14 10.94 16.77
CA PRO A 3 -2.33 10.90 15.89
C PRO A 3 -2.00 11.26 14.43
N ASP A 4 -0.89 11.97 14.21
CA ASP A 4 -0.36 12.35 12.89
C ASP A 4 -0.08 11.14 11.99
N THR A 5 0.57 10.08 12.48
CA THR A 5 1.00 8.97 11.62
C THR A 5 -0.17 8.20 10.99
N ALA A 6 -1.27 8.02 11.73
CA ALA A 6 -2.46 7.36 11.20
C ALA A 6 -3.19 8.25 10.18
N ALA A 7 -3.30 9.56 10.46
CA ALA A 7 -3.90 10.52 9.54
C ALA A 7 -3.10 10.67 8.24
N ASP A 8 -1.77 10.64 8.33
CA ASP A 8 -0.86 10.64 7.19
C ASP A 8 -1.04 9.36 6.36
N LEU A 9 -1.15 8.20 7.01
CA LEU A 9 -1.39 6.94 6.30
C LEU A 9 -2.74 6.97 5.55
N HIS A 10 -3.82 7.47 6.17
CA HIS A 10 -5.09 7.67 5.48
C HIS A 10 -4.95 8.57 4.25
N THR A 11 -4.18 9.65 4.37
CA THR A 11 -3.93 10.59 3.27
C THR A 11 -3.19 9.90 2.12
N GLU A 12 -2.14 9.13 2.42
CA GLU A 12 -1.38 8.41 1.40
C GLU A 12 -2.20 7.29 0.75
N VAL A 13 -3.04 6.57 1.50
CA VAL A 13 -3.99 5.58 0.94
C VAL A 13 -4.88 6.23 -0.12
N ARG A 14 -5.47 7.40 0.19
CA ARG A 14 -6.33 8.12 -0.74
C ARG A 14 -5.56 8.57 -1.99
N ARG A 15 -4.34 9.10 -1.82
CA ARG A 15 -3.49 9.55 -2.93
C ARG A 15 -3.10 8.39 -3.86
N LEU A 16 -2.66 7.27 -3.29
CA LEU A 16 -2.26 6.08 -4.05
C LEU A 16 -3.43 5.48 -4.83
N ARG A 17 -4.62 5.42 -4.21
CA ARG A 17 -5.84 4.94 -4.89
C ARG A 17 -6.14 5.75 -6.15
N ILE A 18 -6.09 7.08 -6.05
CA ILE A 18 -6.31 7.98 -7.19
C ILE A 18 -5.21 7.78 -8.24
N ARG A 19 -3.94 7.73 -7.81
CA ARG A 19 -2.80 7.59 -8.73
C ARG A 19 -2.87 6.29 -9.52
N ILE A 20 -3.09 5.17 -8.84
CA ILE A 20 -3.11 3.84 -9.47
C ILE A 20 -4.32 3.68 -10.38
N ALA A 21 -5.50 4.17 -9.99
CA ALA A 21 -6.69 4.16 -10.84
C ALA A 21 -6.50 4.95 -12.14
N GLY A 22 -5.63 5.96 -12.14
CA GLY A 22 -5.29 6.75 -13.31
C GLY A 22 -4.20 6.17 -14.21
N LEU A 23 -3.56 5.05 -13.83
CA LEU A 23 -2.50 4.44 -14.65
C LEU A 23 -3.09 3.66 -15.83
N SER A 24 -2.56 3.92 -17.02
CA SER A 24 -2.84 3.09 -18.20
C SER A 24 -2.02 1.79 -18.18
N GLY A 25 -2.43 0.79 -19.00
CA GLY A 25 -1.70 -0.47 -19.15
C GLY A 25 -0.20 -0.32 -19.47
N PRO A 26 0.18 0.50 -20.46
CA PRO A 26 1.59 0.77 -20.77
C PRO A 26 2.38 1.43 -19.62
N GLU A 27 1.75 2.31 -18.85
CA GLU A 27 2.38 2.94 -17.69
C GLU A 27 2.61 1.94 -16.56
N LEU A 28 1.72 0.95 -16.38
CA LEU A 28 1.95 -0.16 -15.47
C LEU A 28 3.15 -0.99 -15.92
N ASP A 29 3.29 -1.27 -17.22
CA ASP A 29 4.37 -2.08 -17.76
C ASP A 29 5.75 -1.38 -17.74
N ALA A 30 5.79 -0.05 -17.63
CA ALA A 30 7.02 0.76 -17.51
C ALA A 30 7.68 0.69 -16.11
N GLY A 31 7.60 -0.44 -15.42
CA GLY A 31 8.24 -0.67 -14.11
C GLY A 31 7.35 -0.33 -12.89
N ARG A 32 6.28 0.44 -13.06
CA ARG A 32 5.32 0.75 -11.99
C ARG A 32 4.64 -0.52 -11.43
N ARG A 33 4.42 -1.54 -12.27
CA ARG A 33 3.92 -2.86 -11.88
C ARG A 33 4.85 -3.57 -10.89
N ALA A 34 6.17 -3.50 -11.10
CA ALA A 34 7.14 -4.11 -10.20
C ALA A 34 7.17 -3.40 -8.85
N ALA A 35 7.11 -2.07 -8.85
CA ALA A 35 7.04 -1.26 -7.62
C ALA A 35 5.78 -1.59 -6.79
N ILE A 36 4.60 -1.66 -7.42
CA ILE A 36 3.36 -2.02 -6.73
C ILE A 36 3.45 -3.42 -6.13
N ARG A 37 4.00 -4.41 -6.85
CA ARG A 37 4.20 -5.77 -6.34
C ARG A 37 5.18 -5.82 -5.17
N ALA A 38 6.27 -5.05 -5.22
CA ALA A 38 7.23 -4.96 -4.12
C ALA A 38 6.58 -4.35 -2.86
N ALA A 39 5.79 -3.29 -3.02
CA ALA A 39 5.04 -2.68 -1.92
C ALA A 39 4.01 -3.65 -1.31
N LEU A 40 3.26 -4.38 -2.14
CA LEU A 40 2.32 -5.42 -1.69
C LEU A 40 3.01 -6.51 -0.87
N ALA A 41 4.17 -6.99 -1.33
CA ALA A 41 4.96 -7.98 -0.61
C ALA A 41 5.44 -7.44 0.75
N ALA A 42 5.92 -6.20 0.79
CA ALA A 42 6.35 -5.56 2.03
C ALA A 42 5.19 -5.35 3.02
N LEU A 43 4.03 -4.88 2.55
CA LEU A 43 2.85 -4.67 3.39
C LEU A 43 2.29 -5.97 3.93
N SER A 44 2.29 -7.03 3.11
CA SER A 44 1.89 -8.35 3.59
C SER A 44 2.77 -8.85 4.71
N ALA A 45 4.09 -8.66 4.62
CA ALA A 45 5.00 -9.04 5.69
C ALA A 45 4.74 -8.28 7.01
N LEU A 46 4.08 -7.11 6.95
CA LEU A 46 3.73 -6.31 8.13
C LEU A 46 2.37 -6.64 8.73
N SER A 47 1.36 -6.81 7.87
CA SER A 47 -0.04 -7.07 8.27
C SER A 47 -0.27 -8.53 8.62
N ALA A 48 0.53 -9.45 8.06
CA ALA A 48 0.31 -10.86 8.24
C ALA A 48 0.69 -11.31 9.66
N ALA A 49 -0.31 -11.70 10.42
CA ALA A 49 -0.24 -12.89 11.27
C ALA A 49 0.04 -14.19 10.45
N GLY A 50 0.88 -14.13 9.41
CA GLY A 50 1.24 -15.23 8.51
C GLY A 50 0.32 -15.55 7.32
N ARG A 51 -0.71 -14.74 6.99
CA ARG A 51 -1.57 -15.03 5.83
C ARG A 51 -0.88 -14.68 4.49
N PRO A 52 -0.79 -15.62 3.53
CA PRO A 52 -0.16 -15.37 2.24
C PRO A 52 -0.99 -14.38 1.40
N VAL A 53 -0.32 -13.45 0.71
CA VAL A 53 -0.96 -12.64 -0.35
C VAL A 53 -1.30 -13.58 -1.50
N PRO A 54 -2.54 -13.57 -2.00
CA PRO A 54 -2.87 -14.30 -3.21
C PRO A 54 -1.99 -13.81 -4.38
N VAL A 55 -1.64 -14.69 -5.32
CA VAL A 55 -1.04 -14.25 -6.58
C VAL A 55 -2.13 -13.51 -7.37
N LEU A 56 -2.03 -12.19 -7.43
CA LEU A 56 -3.07 -11.35 -7.99
C LEU A 56 -2.88 -11.13 -9.48
N ALA A 57 -3.99 -11.21 -10.22
CA ALA A 57 -4.06 -10.68 -11.58
C ALA A 57 -3.91 -9.15 -11.56
N ASP A 58 -3.35 -8.60 -12.63
CA ASP A 58 -2.96 -7.19 -12.72
C ASP A 58 -4.09 -6.18 -12.48
N ARG A 59 -5.34 -6.60 -12.71
CA ARG A 59 -6.53 -5.75 -12.58
C ARG A 59 -6.94 -5.44 -11.13
N VAL A 60 -6.39 -6.16 -10.14
CA VAL A 60 -6.78 -6.02 -8.74
C VAL A 60 -5.63 -5.56 -7.83
N LEU A 61 -4.48 -5.18 -8.40
CA LEU A 61 -3.30 -4.75 -7.64
C LEU A 61 -3.55 -3.48 -6.83
N GLY A 62 -4.25 -2.50 -7.40
CA GLY A 62 -4.58 -1.24 -6.72
C GLY A 62 -5.54 -1.44 -5.55
N ASP A 63 -6.58 -2.25 -5.74
CA ASP A 63 -7.54 -2.55 -4.69
C ASP A 63 -6.90 -3.32 -3.54
N GLN A 64 -6.05 -4.31 -3.84
CA GLN A 64 -5.32 -5.03 -2.80
C GLN A 64 -4.39 -4.12 -2.01
N LEU A 65 -3.69 -3.20 -2.68
CA LEU A 65 -2.79 -2.28 -2.01
C LEU A 65 -3.56 -1.44 -0.98
N VAL A 66 -4.73 -0.95 -1.36
CA VAL A 66 -5.61 -0.19 -0.46
C VAL A 66 -6.02 -1.05 0.73
N VAL A 67 -6.44 -2.30 0.51
CA VAL A 67 -6.83 -3.21 1.60
C VAL A 67 -5.66 -3.45 2.56
N LEU A 68 -4.47 -3.80 2.08
CA LEU A 68 -3.32 -4.06 2.97
C LEU A 68 -2.86 -2.83 3.73
N LEU A 69 -2.95 -1.63 3.13
CA LEU A 69 -2.66 -0.39 3.83
C LEU A 69 -3.74 -0.05 4.88
N GLN A 70 -5.00 -0.37 4.59
CA GLN A 70 -6.09 -0.21 5.56
C GLN A 70 -5.87 -1.12 6.77
N ASP A 71 -5.50 -2.39 6.57
CA ASP A 71 -5.18 -3.33 7.66
C ASP A 71 -4.03 -2.83 8.57
N CYS A 72 -3.19 -1.90 8.09
CA CYS A 72 -2.11 -1.31 8.86
C CYS A 72 -2.54 -0.08 9.69
N LEU A 73 -3.81 0.31 9.67
CA LEU A 73 -4.34 1.40 10.49
C LEU A 73 -4.73 0.91 11.89
N PRO A 74 -4.60 1.78 12.91
CA PRO A 74 -4.88 1.41 14.29
C PRO A 74 -6.36 1.05 14.54
N GLU A 75 -7.29 1.58 13.73
CA GLU A 75 -8.72 1.23 13.81
C GLU A 75 -9.02 -0.24 13.44
N TYR A 76 -8.10 -0.92 12.75
CA TYR A 76 -8.15 -2.36 12.47
C TYR A 76 -7.21 -3.18 13.35
N GLY A 77 -6.67 -2.58 14.42
CA GLY A 77 -5.84 -3.27 15.42
C GLY A 77 -4.35 -3.31 15.11
N ALA A 78 -3.88 -2.54 14.13
CA ALA A 78 -2.45 -2.46 13.82
C ALA A 78 -1.65 -1.84 14.97
N ALA A 79 -0.48 -2.41 15.27
CA ALA A 79 0.45 -1.83 16.23
C ALA A 79 1.05 -0.52 15.66
N PRO A 80 1.43 0.46 16.51
CA PRO A 80 2.00 1.73 16.07
C PRO A 80 3.19 1.61 15.11
N ALA A 81 4.06 0.62 15.33
CA ALA A 81 5.21 0.36 14.48
C ALA A 81 4.80 -0.14 13.08
N VAL A 82 3.71 -0.92 13.00
CA VAL A 82 3.14 -1.39 11.73
C VAL A 82 2.59 -0.20 10.94
N THR A 83 1.80 0.68 11.59
CA THR A 83 1.26 1.88 10.96
C THR A 83 2.36 2.81 10.44
N ALA A 84 3.40 3.05 11.25
CA ALA A 84 4.54 3.88 10.84
C ALA A 84 5.30 3.28 9.65
N ARG A 85 5.50 1.95 9.63
CA ARG A 85 6.18 1.28 8.52
C ARG A 85 5.33 1.23 7.25
N ALA A 86 4.03 1.03 7.38
CA ALA A 86 3.09 1.10 6.26
C ALA A 86 3.06 2.51 5.64
N LEU A 87 3.11 3.57 6.45
CA LEU A 87 3.25 4.95 5.96
C LEU A 87 4.52 5.14 5.13
N GLN A 88 5.66 4.63 5.60
CA GLN A 88 6.92 4.71 4.83
C GLN A 88 6.79 4.02 3.48
N ILE A 89 6.26 2.80 3.43
CA ILE A 89 6.03 2.06 2.19
C ILE A 89 5.10 2.83 1.25
N ALA A 90 4.03 3.41 1.77
CA ALA A 90 3.07 4.19 0.99
C ALA A 90 3.73 5.43 0.36
N VAL A 91 4.55 6.16 1.13
CA VAL A 91 5.28 7.34 0.65
C VAL A 91 6.32 6.97 -0.41
N GLU A 92 7.07 5.88 -0.20
CA GLU A 92 8.05 5.36 -1.16
C GLU A 92 7.37 4.97 -2.46
N LEU A 93 6.31 4.17 -2.41
CA LEU A 93 5.55 3.79 -3.59
C LEU A 93 4.97 5.00 -4.32
N ARG A 94 4.44 5.99 -3.61
CA ARG A 94 3.91 7.20 -4.26
C ARG A 94 5.00 7.94 -5.05
N ARG A 95 6.23 7.98 -4.54
CA ARG A 95 7.38 8.59 -5.24
C ARG A 95 7.76 7.79 -6.47
N ASP A 96 7.78 6.46 -6.38
CA ASP A 96 8.10 5.58 -7.51
C ASP A 96 7.03 5.60 -8.61
N LEU A 97 5.79 5.92 -8.24
CA LEU A 97 4.67 6.06 -9.17
C LEU A 97 4.55 7.47 -9.76
N ALA A 98 5.34 8.47 -9.32
CA ALA A 98 5.31 9.83 -9.87
C ALA A 98 5.78 9.87 -11.34
#